data_AF-A0A3C0N977-F1
#
_entry.id   AF-A0A3C0N977-F1
#
_cell.length_a   1.000
_cell.length_b   1.000
_cell.length_c   1.000
_cell.angle_alpha   90.00
_cell.angle_beta   90.00
_cell.angle_gamma   90.00
#
_symmetry.space_group_name_H-M   'P 1'
#
loop_
_entity.id
_entity.type
_entity.pdbx_description
1 polymer ?
#
loop_
_entity_poly.entity_id
_entity_poly.type
_entity_poly.pdbx_seq_one_letter_code
_entity_poly.pdbx_strand_id
1 'polypeptide(L)'
;MLNTKTLTISALLAASVSTSLATLPAQANSAEISRDRTTETSPQNTPTFLIAQSRRAFTVTKIWSYSIYVKSSATGNVYEVSYAGRIGAEVGDTVTVITDKDDKWITIINERTGQSAAVTKVSRV
;
A
#
# COMPACT_ATOMS: atom_id res chain seq x y z
N MET A 1 26.91 -64.47 5.06
CA MET A 1 26.00 -65.64 5.03
C MET A 1 24.80 -65.34 5.92
N LEU A 2 23.59 -65.59 5.39
CA LEU A 2 22.22 -65.60 5.97
C LEU A 2 21.73 -64.35 6.75
N ASN A 3 20.72 -63.60 6.30
CA ASN A 3 19.27 -63.87 6.15
C ASN A 3 18.49 -64.18 7.45
N THR A 4 17.61 -63.25 7.87
CA THR A 4 16.16 -63.42 8.22
C THR A 4 15.63 -62.09 8.79
N LYS A 5 14.91 -61.26 8.03
CA LYS A 5 13.43 -61.18 7.86
C LYS A 5 12.60 -61.33 9.16
N THR A 6 12.01 -60.22 9.62
CA THR A 6 10.58 -60.17 9.96
C THR A 6 10.02 -58.75 9.77
N LEU A 7 8.90 -58.67 9.06
CA LEU A 7 8.14 -57.45 8.77
C LEU A 7 7.30 -57.03 9.98
N THR A 8 7.15 -55.72 10.16
CA THR A 8 5.92 -55.18 10.76
C THR A 8 5.44 -54.02 9.89
N ILE A 9 4.26 -54.20 9.31
CA ILE A 9 3.54 -53.21 8.51
C ILE A 9 2.77 -52.34 9.52
N SER A 10 2.89 -51.01 9.42
CA SER A 10 2.01 -50.10 10.15
C SER A 10 1.57 -48.97 9.25
N ALA A 11 0.29 -48.67 9.40
CA ALA A 11 -0.60 -48.20 8.35
C ALA A 11 -0.54 -46.69 8.10
N LEU A 12 -1.04 -46.38 6.91
CA LEU A 12 -1.23 -45.11 6.23
C LEU A 12 -2.08 -44.11 7.03
N LEU A 13 -1.66 -42.85 7.10
CA LEU A 13 -2.59 -41.71 7.18
C LEU A 13 -2.00 -40.51 6.44
N ALA A 14 -2.29 -40.40 5.15
CA ALA A 14 -2.01 -39.21 4.37
C ALA A 14 -3.09 -38.16 4.68
N ALA A 15 -2.75 -37.16 5.48
CA ALA A 15 -3.61 -35.99 5.68
C ALA A 15 -3.43 -35.05 4.47
N SER A 16 -4.32 -35.17 3.49
CA SER A 16 -4.43 -34.20 2.39
C SER A 16 -5.10 -32.93 2.91
N VAL A 17 -4.34 -31.84 3.07
CA VAL A 17 -4.88 -30.51 3.35
C VAL A 17 -5.38 -29.92 2.04
N SER A 18 -6.69 -29.98 1.82
CA SER A 18 -7.34 -29.27 0.72
C SER A 18 -7.39 -27.78 1.04
N THR A 19 -6.55 -26.97 0.39
CA THR A 19 -6.76 -25.52 0.34
C THR A 19 -7.81 -25.23 -0.73
N SER A 20 -9.06 -25.02 -0.31
CA SER A 20 -10.11 -24.54 -1.20
C SER A 20 -9.78 -23.14 -1.68
N LEU A 21 -9.52 -22.99 -2.98
CA LEU A 21 -9.50 -21.71 -3.68
C LEU A 21 -10.92 -21.13 -3.66
N ALA A 22 -11.14 -20.03 -2.94
CA ALA A 22 -12.39 -19.29 -3.02
C ALA A 22 -12.43 -18.50 -4.34
N THR A 23 -13.22 -18.97 -5.30
CA THR A 23 -13.55 -18.23 -6.52
C THR A 23 -14.52 -17.10 -6.16
N LEU A 24 -14.08 -15.84 -6.31
CA LEU A 24 -14.96 -14.67 -6.19
C LEU A 24 -15.96 -14.65 -7.36
N PRO A 25 -17.28 -14.46 -7.11
CA PRO A 25 -18.22 -14.23 -8.19
C PRO A 25 -18.01 -12.81 -8.75
N ALA A 26 -17.61 -12.73 -10.02
CA ALA A 26 -17.70 -11.50 -10.79
C ALA A 26 -19.19 -11.23 -11.10
N GLN A 27 -19.88 -10.50 -10.22
CA GLN A 27 -21.24 -10.06 -10.48
C GLN A 27 -21.21 -8.78 -11.33
N ALA A 28 -21.41 -8.96 -12.63
CA ALA A 28 -21.68 -7.88 -13.55
C ALA A 28 -23.09 -7.34 -13.29
N ASN A 29 -23.19 -6.23 -12.54
CA ASN A 29 -24.43 -5.46 -12.45
C ASN A 29 -24.38 -4.34 -13.49
N SER A 30 -24.95 -4.62 -14.67
CA SER A 30 -25.55 -3.58 -15.51
C SER A 30 -26.77 -3.05 -14.77
N ALA A 31 -26.71 -1.81 -14.26
CA ALA A 31 -27.87 -1.13 -13.73
C ALA A 31 -28.37 -0.11 -14.77
N GLU A 32 -29.52 -0.44 -15.36
CA GLU A 32 -30.36 0.47 -16.12
C GLU A 32 -30.58 1.78 -15.35
N ILE A 33 -30.28 2.90 -16.01
CA ILE A 33 -30.57 4.24 -15.52
C ILE A 33 -32.07 4.50 -15.76
N SER A 34 -32.88 4.21 -14.74
CA SER A 34 -34.26 4.69 -14.69
C SER A 34 -34.26 6.16 -14.24
N ARG A 35 -34.81 7.02 -15.11
CA ARG A 35 -35.06 8.44 -14.84
C ARG A 35 -36.09 8.57 -13.72
N ASP A 36 -35.76 9.32 -12.67
CA ASP A 36 -36.65 10.40 -12.25
C ASP A 36 -35.87 11.56 -11.64
N ARG A 37 -36.36 12.76 -11.92
CA ARG A 37 -35.62 14.02 -11.95
C ARG A 37 -36.02 14.85 -10.74
N THR A 38 -35.07 15.33 -9.95
CA THR A 38 -35.27 16.55 -9.13
C THR A 38 -33.98 17.36 -9.09
N THR A 39 -33.94 18.34 -10.00
CA THR A 39 -33.23 19.63 -9.97
C THR A 39 -31.71 19.65 -9.77
N GLU A 40 -31.01 19.78 -10.91
CA GLU A 40 -29.65 20.28 -11.04
C GLU A 40 -29.49 21.72 -10.49
N THR A 41 -28.36 21.99 -9.83
CA THR A 41 -27.68 23.29 -9.98
C THR A 41 -26.18 23.01 -10.17
N SER A 42 -25.81 22.90 -11.46
CA SER A 42 -24.47 22.86 -12.07
C SER A 42 -23.41 21.86 -11.56
N PRO A 43 -22.93 20.94 -12.43
CA PRO A 43 -21.58 20.41 -12.29
C PRO A 43 -20.62 21.55 -12.60
N GLN A 44 -19.95 22.08 -11.58
CA GLN A 44 -18.77 22.90 -11.84
C GLN A 44 -17.71 21.94 -12.41
N ASN A 45 -17.74 21.79 -13.73
CA ASN A 45 -16.63 21.40 -14.57
C ASN A 45 -15.52 22.44 -14.35
N THR A 46 -14.94 22.42 -13.16
CA THR A 46 -13.56 22.85 -13.00
C THR A 46 -12.80 21.82 -13.82
N PRO A 47 -12.01 22.21 -14.83
CA PRO A 47 -11.04 21.29 -15.36
C PRO A 47 -10.21 20.83 -14.15
N THR A 48 -10.44 19.61 -13.68
CA THR A 48 -9.52 18.97 -12.75
C THR A 48 -8.26 18.88 -13.57
N PHE A 49 -7.39 19.88 -13.43
CA PHE A 49 -6.07 19.86 -14.03
C PHE A 49 -5.50 18.54 -13.53
N LEU A 50 -5.36 17.57 -14.44
CA LEU A 50 -4.71 16.29 -14.14
C LEU A 50 -3.26 16.65 -13.89
N ILE A 51 -2.96 17.14 -12.69
CA ILE A 51 -1.60 17.27 -12.21
C ILE A 51 -1.14 15.81 -12.13
N ALA A 52 -0.27 15.41 -13.04
CA ALA A 52 0.34 14.09 -13.00
C ALA A 52 1.01 13.94 -11.62
N GLN A 53 0.37 13.18 -10.75
CA GLN A 53 0.87 12.89 -9.41
C GLN A 53 1.54 11.52 -9.45
N SER A 54 2.81 11.48 -9.07
CA SER A 54 3.55 10.23 -8.99
C SER A 54 3.52 9.71 -7.55
N ARG A 55 3.41 8.39 -7.39
CA ARG A 55 3.45 7.73 -6.07
C ARG A 55 4.74 6.93 -5.96
N ARG A 56 5.47 7.15 -4.87
CA ARG A 56 6.77 6.51 -4.62
C ARG A 56 6.77 5.90 -3.22
N ALA A 57 7.17 4.65 -3.10
CA ALA A 57 7.25 3.95 -1.82
C ALA A 57 8.65 4.07 -1.20
N PHE A 58 8.69 4.24 0.12
CA PHE A 58 9.91 4.30 0.91
C PHE A 58 9.75 3.54 2.22
N THR A 59 10.86 3.12 2.80
CA THR A 59 10.89 2.52 4.14
C THR A 59 11.39 3.53 5.16
N VAL A 60 10.68 3.67 6.28
CA VAL A 60 11.11 4.52 7.41
C VAL A 60 12.31 3.88 8.08
N THR A 61 13.42 4.60 8.16
CA THR A 61 14.68 4.12 8.75
C THR A 61 14.99 4.76 10.09
N LYS A 62 14.49 5.96 10.35
CA LYS A 62 14.68 6.68 11.61
C LYS A 62 13.55 7.68 11.84
N ILE A 63 13.22 7.94 13.11
CA ILE A 63 12.23 8.94 13.52
C ILE A 63 12.93 10.00 14.37
N TRP A 64 12.58 11.26 14.13
CA TRP A 64 12.96 12.42 14.91
C TRP A 64 11.69 13.18 15.36
N SER A 65 11.84 14.22 16.19
CA SER A 65 10.68 14.94 16.75
C SER A 65 9.71 15.47 15.70
N TYR A 66 10.21 16.02 14.58
CA TYR A 66 9.41 16.69 13.56
C TYR A 66 9.69 16.20 12.14
N SER A 67 10.51 15.16 12.01
CA SER A 67 10.92 14.59 10.74
C SER A 67 11.13 13.09 10.85
N ILE A 68 11.13 12.41 9.71
CA ILE A 68 11.51 11.00 9.59
C ILE A 68 12.55 10.86 8.50
N TYR A 69 13.35 9.81 8.59
CA TYR A 69 14.28 9.41 7.55
C TYR A 69 13.65 8.25 6.80
N VAL A 70 13.63 8.36 5.48
CA VAL A 70 13.04 7.35 4.60
C VAL A 70 14.05 6.94 3.55
N LYS A 71 14.13 5.64 3.28
CA LYS A 71 15.00 5.06 2.26
C LYS A 71 14.18 4.60 1.07
N SER A 72 14.60 5.03 -0.12
CA SER A 72 13.99 4.57 -1.38
C SER A 72 14.41 3.13 -1.65
N SER A 73 13.46 2.23 -1.86
CA SER A 73 13.75 0.84 -2.25
C SER A 73 14.28 0.73 -3.68
N ALA A 74 13.93 1.70 -4.55
CA ALA A 74 14.37 1.71 -5.94
C ALA A 74 15.80 2.24 -6.13
N THR A 75 16.19 3.26 -5.35
CA THR A 75 17.48 3.96 -5.54
C THR A 75 18.46 3.79 -4.39
N GLY A 76 18.00 3.30 -3.23
CA GLY A 76 18.80 3.23 -2.01
C GLY A 76 19.04 4.58 -1.32
N ASN A 77 18.62 5.70 -1.93
CA ASN A 77 18.79 7.04 -1.38
C ASN A 77 18.00 7.23 -0.09
N VAL A 78 18.57 7.99 0.85
CA VAL A 78 17.94 8.36 2.12
C VAL A 78 17.55 9.83 2.09
N TYR A 79 16.35 10.12 2.59
CA TYR A 79 15.82 11.46 2.68
C TYR A 79 15.33 11.73 4.09
N GLU A 80 15.63 12.90 4.62
CA GLU A 80 14.95 13.46 5.78
C GLU A 80 13.71 14.22 5.28
N VAL A 81 12.55 13.91 5.87
CA VAL A 81 11.25 14.44 5.47
C VAL A 81 10.57 15.05 6.69
N SER A 82 10.32 16.34 6.64
CA SER A 82 9.46 17.06 7.60
C SER A 82 8.05 17.18 7.04
N TYR A 83 7.05 17.02 7.89
CA TYR A 83 5.63 17.06 7.49
C TYR A 83 4.74 17.61 8.61
N ALA A 84 3.58 18.13 8.24
CA ALA A 84 2.63 18.76 9.16
C ALA A 84 1.67 17.73 9.76
N GLY A 85 1.77 17.51 11.07
CA GLY A 85 0.88 16.60 11.81
C GLY A 85 1.51 15.24 12.13
N ARG A 86 0.68 14.32 12.62
CA ARG A 86 1.13 12.96 13.01
C ARG A 86 0.56 11.93 12.05
N ILE A 87 1.44 11.11 11.48
CA ILE A 87 1.07 9.95 10.63
C ILE A 87 1.26 8.61 11.34
N GLY A 88 1.73 8.63 12.60
CA GLY A 88 2.00 7.42 13.39
C GLY A 88 3.08 6.52 12.78
N ALA A 89 4.14 7.09 12.21
CA ALA A 89 5.24 6.32 11.63
C ALA A 89 6.08 5.60 12.70
N GLU A 90 6.46 4.36 12.40
CA GLU A 90 7.42 3.53 13.13
C GLU A 90 8.58 3.12 12.22
N VAL A 91 9.75 2.81 12.79
CA VAL A 91 10.89 2.34 11.99
C VAL A 91 10.54 0.98 11.36
N GLY A 92 10.77 0.86 10.05
CA GLY A 92 10.38 -0.30 9.25
C GLY A 92 9.05 -0.13 8.52
N ASP A 93 8.22 0.88 8.87
CA ASP A 93 6.99 1.16 8.14
C ASP A 93 7.27 1.50 6.67
N THR A 94 6.34 1.13 5.80
CA THR A 94 6.31 1.63 4.43
C THR A 94 5.48 2.90 4.38
N VAL A 95 6.05 3.93 3.78
CA VAL A 95 5.36 5.19 3.49
C VAL A 95 5.27 5.40 1.99
N THR A 96 4.10 5.86 1.54
CA THR A 96 3.91 6.35 0.18
C THR A 96 4.03 7.86 0.17
N VAL A 97 4.86 8.37 -0.73
CA VAL A 97 4.98 9.79 -1.00
C VAL A 97 4.31 10.09 -2.33
N ILE A 98 3.47 11.11 -2.32
CA ILE A 98 2.92 11.71 -3.53
C ILE A 98 3.81 12.88 -3.92
N THR A 99 4.23 12.91 -5.18
CA THR A 99 4.94 14.05 -5.78
C THR A 99 4.10 14.68 -6.88
N ASP A 100 4.27 15.98 -7.11
CA ASP A 100 3.69 16.64 -8.27
C ASP A 100 4.51 16.39 -9.56
N LYS A 101 4.15 17.10 -10.64
CA LYS A 101 4.79 17.01 -11.95
C LYS A 101 6.26 17.46 -11.96
N ASP A 102 6.68 18.26 -10.98
CA ASP A 102 8.03 18.81 -10.85
C ASP A 102 8.84 18.00 -9.81
N ASP A 103 8.37 16.79 -9.48
CA ASP A 103 8.92 15.91 -8.46
C ASP A 103 8.98 16.52 -7.05
N LYS A 104 8.18 17.56 -6.79
CA LYS A 104 8.05 18.14 -5.46
C LYS A 104 7.18 17.23 -4.60
N TRP A 105 7.68 16.91 -3.41
CA TRP A 105 6.96 16.07 -2.45
C TRP A 105 5.85 16.88 -1.81
N ILE A 106 4.61 16.39 -1.92
CA ILE A 106 3.42 17.10 -1.45
C ILE A 106 2.77 16.43 -0.23
N THR A 107 2.68 15.10 -0.24
CA THR A 107 1.98 14.33 0.80
C THR A 107 2.79 13.08 1.12
N ILE A 108 2.83 12.75 2.41
CA ILE A 108 3.32 11.48 2.90
C ILE A 108 2.19 10.71 3.58
N ILE A 109 2.10 9.43 3.29
CA ILE A 109 1.08 8.51 3.79
C ILE A 109 1.79 7.35 4.46
N ASN A 110 1.43 7.02 5.70
CA ASN A 110 1.85 5.77 6.31
C ASN A 110 0.87 4.67 5.91
N GLU A 111 1.36 3.66 5.18
CA GLU A 111 0.51 2.58 4.66
C GLU A 111 -0.07 1.70 5.78
N ARG A 112 0.59 1.62 6.94
CA ARG A 112 0.10 0.86 8.10
C ARG A 112 -1.08 1.53 8.79
N THR A 113 -1.02 2.84 8.98
CA THR A 113 -2.04 3.59 9.72
C THR A 113 -3.10 4.22 8.81
N GLY A 114 -2.83 4.32 7.51
CA GLY A 114 -3.62 5.08 6.55
C GLY A 114 -3.60 6.60 6.77
N GLN A 115 -2.86 7.09 7.78
CA GLN A 115 -2.78 8.51 8.08
C GLN A 115 -1.84 9.22 7.10
N SER A 116 -2.15 10.47 6.79
CA SER A 116 -1.39 11.27 5.85
C SER A 116 -1.11 12.67 6.39
N ALA A 117 -0.04 13.28 5.88
CA ALA A 117 0.37 14.63 6.23
C ALA A 117 0.97 15.35 5.02
N ALA A 118 0.82 16.67 5.00
CA ALA A 118 1.46 17.51 4.00
C ALA A 118 2.97 17.58 4.28
N VAL A 119 3.79 17.35 3.25
CA VAL A 119 5.24 17.47 3.34
C VAL A 119 5.63 18.94 3.32
N THR A 120 6.49 19.35 4.25
CA THR A 120 6.92 20.76 4.41
C THR A 120 8.38 20.98 4.00
N LYS A 121 9.22 19.96 4.15
CA LYS A 121 10.64 20.01 3.76
C LYS A 121 11.16 18.62 3.46
N VAL A 122 12.04 18.53 2.46
CA VAL A 122 12.79 17.31 2.13
C VAL A 122 14.25 17.67 1.91
N SER A 123 15.15 16.87 2.46
CA SER A 123 16.59 16.93 2.18
C SER A 123 17.15 15.53 1.98
N ARG A 124 18.01 15.36 0.96
CA ARG A 124 18.77 14.12 0.78
C ARG A 124 19.93 14.09 1.77
N VAL A 125 20.17 12.94 2.38
CA VAL A 125 21.19 12.69 3.41
C VAL A 125 22.29 11.79 2.86
#